data_AF-A0A9D9VW25-F1
#
_entry.id   AF-A0A9D9VW25-F1
#
_cell.length_a   1.000
_cell.length_b   1.000
_cell.length_c   1.000
_cell.angle_alpha   90.00
_cell.angle_beta   90.00
_cell.angle_gamma   90.00
#
_symmetry.space_group_name_H-M   'P 1'
#
loop_
_entity.id
_entity.type
_entity.pdbx_description
1 polymer ?
#
loop_
_entity_poly.entity_id
_entity_poly.type
_entity_poly.pdbx_seq_one_letter_code
_entity_poly.pdbx_strand_id
1 'polypeptide(L)'
;MKLTFTETGGLLGKTKKAEINFDISEKEYKALLKKIVVSPKKNLIKAKDAFSYFISKENENKKTKISINNIPGEFNPLFDELFNKLKVVI
;
A
#
# COMPACT_ATOMS: atom_id res chain seq x y z
N MET A 1 -8.42 -10.49 -8.29
CA MET A 1 -8.65 -9.82 -6.98
C MET A 1 -8.55 -8.31 -7.16
N LYS A 2 -9.43 -7.51 -6.58
CA LYS A 2 -9.24 -6.04 -6.60
C LYS A 2 -8.39 -5.56 -5.41
N LEU A 3 -7.34 -4.78 -5.69
CA LEU A 3 -6.49 -4.15 -4.68
C LEU A 3 -6.74 -2.63 -4.66
N THR A 4 -6.86 -2.10 -3.45
CA THR A 4 -6.93 -0.66 -3.19
C THR A 4 -5.66 -0.21 -2.48
N PHE A 5 -4.94 0.71 -3.09
CA PHE A 5 -3.79 1.39 -2.49
C PHE A 5 -4.24 2.77 -2.00
N THR A 6 -3.91 3.12 -0.76
CA THR A 6 -4.23 4.42 -0.16
C THR A 6 -2.95 5.12 0.28
N GLU A 7 -2.77 6.35 -0.16
CA GLU A 7 -1.77 7.30 0.34
C GLU A 7 -2.49 8.36 1.19
N THR A 8 -1.98 8.66 2.37
CA THR A 8 -2.50 9.75 3.22
C THR A 8 -1.36 10.52 3.87
N GLY A 9 -1.48 11.84 3.96
CA GLY A 9 -0.47 12.71 4.56
C GLY A 9 -0.05 13.87 3.66
N GLY A 10 1.19 14.33 3.85
CA GLY A 10 1.70 15.54 3.20
C GLY A 10 1.10 16.84 3.73
N LEU A 11 1.53 17.96 3.15
CA LEU A 11 1.22 19.32 3.63
C LEU A 11 -0.28 19.65 3.69
N LEU A 12 -1.08 19.02 2.82
CA LEU A 12 -2.53 19.27 2.71
C LEU A 12 -3.38 18.16 3.37
N GLY A 13 -2.77 17.13 3.96
CA GLY A 13 -3.48 16.02 4.62
C GLY A 13 -4.44 15.25 3.71
N LYS A 14 -4.28 15.34 2.39
CA LYS A 14 -5.21 14.73 1.42
C LYS A 14 -5.02 13.23 1.37
N THR A 15 -6.13 12.50 1.25
CA THR A 15 -6.12 11.06 1.01
C THR A 15 -6.27 10.80 -0.49
N LYS A 16 -5.36 10.02 -1.05
CA LYS A 16 -5.45 9.52 -2.43
C LYS A 16 -5.68 8.02 -2.42
N LYS A 17 -6.44 7.54 -3.40
CA LYS A 17 -6.64 6.10 -3.62
C LYS A 17 -6.40 5.75 -5.08
N ALA A 18 -5.91 4.53 -5.27
CA ALA A 18 -5.84 3.85 -6.56
C ALA A 18 -6.42 2.45 -6.41
N GLU A 19 -7.05 1.97 -7.47
CA GLU A 19 -7.61 0.64 -7.51
C GLU A 19 -7.20 -0.06 -8.79
N ILE A 20 -6.81 -1.32 -8.68
CA ILE A 20 -6.50 -2.17 -9.82
C ILE A 20 -7.07 -3.57 -9.59
N ASN A 21 -7.43 -4.22 -10.69
CA ASN A 21 -7.65 -5.66 -10.68
C ASN A 21 -6.29 -6.33 -10.82
N PHE A 22 -5.94 -7.12 -9.82
CA PHE A 22 -4.69 -7.86 -9.75
C PHE A 22 -4.97 -9.36 -9.68
N ASP A 23 -4.38 -10.11 -10.61
CA ASP A 23 -4.58 -11.55 -10.73
C ASP A 23 -3.51 -12.29 -9.93
N ILE A 24 -3.72 -12.35 -8.61
CA ILE A 24 -2.90 -13.15 -7.71
C ILE A 24 -3.79 -13.99 -6.79
N SER A 25 -3.27 -15.13 -6.38
CA SER A 25 -3.90 -15.98 -5.38
C SER A 25 -3.89 -15.32 -4.00
N GLU A 26 -4.79 -15.77 -3.12
CA GLU A 26 -4.80 -15.31 -1.73
C GLU A 26 -3.49 -15.66 -0.99
N LYS A 27 -2.83 -16.75 -1.39
CA LYS A 27 -1.54 -17.16 -0.83
C LYS A 27 -0.45 -16.16 -1.18
N GLU A 28 -0.38 -15.72 -2.43
CA GLU A 28 0.58 -14.70 -2.89
C GLU A 28 0.31 -13.35 -2.24
N TYR A 29 -0.95 -12.95 -2.10
CA TYR A 29 -1.33 -11.72 -1.40
C TYR A 29 -0.84 -11.73 0.06
N LYS A 30 -1.04 -12.84 0.77
CA LYS A 30 -0.55 -13.00 2.15
C LYS A 30 0.98 -12.99 2.22
N ALA A 31 1.67 -13.58 1.24
CA ALA A 31 3.13 -13.57 1.16
C ALA A 31 3.67 -12.15 0.91
N LEU A 32 3.06 -11.41 -0.01
CA LEU A 32 3.36 -10.00 -0.27
C LEU A 32 3.18 -9.16 1.00
N LEU A 33 1.98 -9.24 1.63
CA LEU A 33 1.68 -8.51 2.86
C LEU A 33 2.71 -8.75 3.96
N LYS A 34 3.14 -9.99 4.17
CA LYS A 34 4.17 -10.33 5.17
C LYS A 34 5.51 -9.61 4.93
N LYS A 35 5.87 -9.38 3.66
CA LYS A 35 7.12 -8.68 3.30
C LYS A 35 7.01 -7.16 3.50
N ILE A 36 5.85 -6.58 3.17
CA ILE A 36 5.67 -5.12 3.11
C ILE A 36 5.01 -4.50 4.35
N VAL A 37 4.39 -5.29 5.22
CA VAL A 37 3.68 -4.77 6.40
C VAL A 37 4.65 -4.08 7.38
N VAL A 38 4.25 -2.91 7.87
CA VAL A 38 4.99 -2.24 8.95
C VAL A 38 4.71 -3.00 10.25
N SER A 39 5.67 -3.80 10.71
CA SER A 39 5.57 -4.41 12.04
C SER A 39 5.61 -3.34 13.12
N PRO A 40 4.66 -3.32 14.09
CA PRO A 40 4.61 -2.31 15.15
C PRO A 40 5.86 -2.33 16.05
N LYS A 41 6.61 -3.45 16.07
CA LYS A 41 7.78 -3.64 16.95
C LYS A 41 9.12 -3.19 16.36
N LYS A 42 9.25 -2.88 15.06
CA LYS A 42 10.59 -2.77 14.43
C LYS A 42 10.98 -1.45 13.77
N ASN A 43 10.10 -0.47 13.57
CA ASN A 43 10.51 0.78 12.92
C ASN A 43 10.27 2.02 13.79
N LEU A 44 11.22 2.23 14.71
CA LEU A 44 11.80 3.52 15.08
C LEU A 44 12.64 4.13 13.94
N ILE A 45 12.54 3.63 12.71
CA ILE A 45 13.03 4.34 11.55
C ILE A 45 12.09 5.53 11.39
N LYS A 46 12.56 6.70 11.87
CA LYS A 46 11.98 8.01 11.59
C LYS A 46 11.73 8.07 10.09
N ALA A 47 10.53 7.70 9.66
CA ALA A 47 10.18 7.73 8.25
C ALA A 47 10.33 9.20 7.86
N LYS A 48 11.31 9.49 7.01
CA LYS A 48 11.47 10.80 6.36
C LYS A 48 10.31 11.12 5.43
N ASP A 49 9.34 10.21 5.33
CA ASP A 49 8.20 10.30 4.43
C ASP A 49 7.02 10.91 5.18
N ALA A 50 6.54 12.05 4.68
CA ALA A 50 5.36 12.74 5.22
C ALA A 50 4.04 11.98 4.91
N PHE A 51 4.15 10.86 4.20
CA PHE A 51 3.04 10.04 3.76
C PHE A 51 2.99 8.69 4.50
N SER A 52 1.77 8.22 4.74
CA SER A 52 1.47 6.86 5.18
C SER A 52 0.75 6.11 4.06
N TYR A 53 1.20 4.89 3.79
CA TYR A 53 0.67 4.04 2.74
C TYR A 53 -0.06 2.84 3.31
N PHE A 54 -1.18 2.48 2.68
CA PHE A 54 -2.01 1.37 3.09
C PHE A 54 -2.48 0.56 1.89
N ILE A 55 -2.71 -0.74 2.10
CA ILE A 55 -3.36 -1.62 1.13
C ILE A 55 -4.59 -2.30 1.75
N SER A 56 -5.57 -2.60 0.91
CA SER A 56 -6.69 -3.48 1.22
C SER A 56 -7.12 -4.22 -0.04
N LYS A 57 -7.57 -5.47 0.07
CA LYS A 57 -8.25 -6.16 -1.04
C LYS A 57 -9.77 -5.97 -0.97
N GLU A 58 -10.47 -6.30 -2.05
CA GLU A 58 -11.93 -6.44 -2.02
C GLU A 58 -12.39 -7.35 -0.88
N ASN A 59 -13.49 -6.96 -0.23
CA ASN A 59 -14.07 -7.63 0.93
C ASN A 59 -13.21 -7.60 2.21
N GLU A 60 -12.11 -6.82 2.26
CA GLU A 60 -11.43 -6.47 3.53
C GLU A 60 -11.92 -5.12 4.07
N ASN A 61 -12.50 -5.14 5.27
CA ASN A 61 -12.86 -3.90 5.99
C ASN A 61 -11.64 -3.19 6.61
N LYS A 62 -10.50 -3.87 6.68
CA LYS A 62 -9.29 -3.37 7.34
C LYS A 62 -8.22 -3.00 6.32
N LYS A 63 -7.69 -1.79 6.45
CA LYS A 63 -6.49 -1.36 5.71
C LYS A 63 -5.23 -1.78 6.46
N THR A 64 -4.29 -2.39 5.75
CA THR A 64 -2.98 -2.76 6.29
C THR A 64 -1.97 -1.67 5.95
N LYS A 65 -1.31 -1.11 6.97
CA LYS A 65 -0.23 -0.13 6.77
C LYS A 65 1.03 -0.84 6.24
N ILE A 66 1.62 -0.28 5.19
CA ILE A 66 2.79 -0.87 4.52
C ILE A 66 3.97 0.09 4.43
N SER A 67 5.17 -0.48 4.30
CA SER A 67 6.40 0.23 3.99
C SER A 67 6.68 0.09 2.51
N ILE A 68 6.64 1.20 1.77
CA ILE A 68 6.92 1.22 0.33
C ILE A 68 8.40 0.87 0.05
N ASN A 69 9.30 1.11 1.02
CA ASN A 69 10.71 0.73 0.93
C ASN A 69 10.94 -0.79 1.02
N ASN A 70 9.92 -1.56 1.42
CA ASN A 70 10.02 -3.01 1.58
C ASN A 70 9.35 -3.76 0.42
N ILE A 71 8.86 -3.06 -0.60
CA ILE A 71 8.22 -3.69 -1.76
C ILE A 71 9.27 -4.55 -2.48
N PRO A 72 9.04 -5.86 -2.64
CA PRO A 72 9.97 -6.71 -3.38
C PRO A 72 9.98 -6.32 -4.85
N GLY A 73 11.14 -6.37 -5.50
CA GLY A 73 11.30 -5.90 -6.88
C GLY A 73 10.35 -6.55 -7.90
N GLU A 74 9.96 -7.81 -7.68
CA GLU A 74 8.96 -8.53 -8.49
C GLU A 74 7.57 -7.84 -8.52
N PHE A 75 7.27 -7.01 -7.51
CA PHE A 75 6.02 -6.24 -7.40
C PHE A 75 6.20 -4.75 -7.71
N ASN A 76 7.40 -4.27 -8.06
CA ASN A 76 7.60 -2.86 -8.40
C ASN A 76 6.66 -2.37 -9.51
N PRO A 77 6.49 -3.09 -10.65
CA PRO A 77 5.58 -2.64 -11.71
C PRO A 77 4.14 -2.44 -11.23
N LEU A 78 3.69 -3.31 -10.33
CA LEU A 78 2.35 -3.23 -9.73
C LEU A 78 2.18 -1.96 -8.89
N PHE A 79 3.14 -1.69 -8.02
CA PHE A 79 3.09 -0.53 -7.15
C PHE A 79 3.29 0.77 -7.93
N ASP A 80 4.16 0.79 -8.94
CA ASP A 80 4.31 1.92 -9.84
C ASP A 80 3.00 2.26 -10.57
N GLU A 81 2.27 1.23 -11.04
CA GLU A 81 0.95 1.42 -11.62
C GLU A 81 -0.05 2.00 -10.60
N LEU A 82 -0.06 1.48 -9.37
CA LEU A 82 -0.89 2.01 -8.28
C LEU A 82 -0.55 3.46 -7.95
N PHE A 83 0.73 3.82 -7.86
CA PHE A 83 1.19 5.19 -7.62
C PHE A 83 0.75 6.14 -8.73
N ASN A 84 0.92 5.75 -9.99
CA ASN A 84 0.52 6.56 -11.14
C ASN A 84 -1.01 6.76 -11.23
N LYS A 85 -1.79 5.82 -10.67
CA LYS A 85 -3.26 5.88 -10.64
C LYS A 85 -3.83 6.57 -9.40
N LEU A 86 -2.99 7.03 -8.46
CA LEU A 86 -3.46 7.71 -7.24
C LEU A 86 -4.25 8.96 -7.58
N LYS A 87 -5.51 9.00 -7.16
CA LYS A 87 -6.39 10.17 -7.28
C LYS A 87 -6.89 10.59 -5.91
N VAL A 88 -6.99 11.91 -5.70
CA VAL A 88 -7.58 12.47 -4.48
C VAL A 88 -9.01 11.97 -4.37
N VAL A 89 -9.36 11.43 -3.20
CA VAL A 89 -10.74 11.08 -2.87
C VAL A 89 -11.35 12.31 -2.21
N ILE A 90 -12.30 12.94 -2.90
CA ILE A 90 -13.08 14.09 -2.44
C ILE A 90 -14.30 13.57 -1.69
#